data_AF-A0A7J5F2Y9-F1
#
_entry.id   AF-A0A7J5F2Y9-F1
#
_cell.length_a   1.000
_cell.length_b   1.000
_cell.length_c   1.000
_cell.angle_alpha   90.00
_cell.angle_beta   90.00
_cell.angle_gamma   90.00
#
_symmetry.space_group_name_H-M   'P 1'
#
loop_
_entity.id
_entity.type
_entity.pdbx_description
1 polymer ?
#
loop_
_entity_poly.entity_id
_entity_poly.type
_entity_poly.pdbx_seq_one_letter_code
_entity_poly.pdbx_strand_id
1 'polypeptide(L)'
;MSFSGRRPLSIALTVAVALLVAAEAYRRPELNWDALAYAGAAAELTGADAGRAQRTAYEAAERFRGGEGPLLSEGHHPEYRRTMRTDAEAFHATLGWYRARIGYTAPVALLMAAGINGIEATVAVSALSGAGIVLLLSAAGRRWKHGALLPAALVTAAVLGTVRVARFSTPDALATLVLFGAFLLLRDGRRSAYALFPFAMLVRSDLLVPAVIIAVLHAAVVPKHRIAAAAGIAASLLVVFGLHHWSGYPGWSEAYLFTFAGSTGGTFDGALFLSSLGAGVSALGTSTRFFAAAGMTAAGLAVVLRSGADPLRHPAARWLLVAVLIIGARLLLFPMMDVRFLVMPYIIIIVATTDIVDGIVRPAEEP
;
A
#
# COMPACT_ATOMS: atom_id res chain seq x y z
N MET A 1 7.42 34.84 16.08
CA MET A 1 8.70 34.11 16.07
C MET A 1 9.02 33.64 14.66
N SER A 2 10.16 34.11 14.11
CA SER A 2 10.58 33.88 12.72
C SER A 2 10.85 32.39 12.42
N PHE A 3 10.15 31.86 11.42
CA PHE A 3 10.22 30.46 10.97
C PHE A 3 11.36 30.16 9.98
N SER A 4 12.24 31.11 9.65
CA SER A 4 13.19 30.95 8.53
C SER A 4 14.32 29.95 8.82
N GLY A 5 14.83 29.87 10.07
CA GLY A 5 15.93 28.98 10.44
C GLY A 5 15.55 27.51 10.70
N ARG A 6 14.26 27.19 10.88
CA ARG A 6 13.79 25.83 11.23
C ARG A 6 13.51 24.93 10.02
N ARG A 7 13.42 25.50 8.82
CA ARG A 7 13.13 24.81 7.56
C ARG A 7 14.26 23.90 7.06
N PRO A 8 15.55 24.31 7.05
CA PRO A 8 16.62 23.43 6.58
C PRO A 8 16.81 22.21 7.50
N LEU A 9 16.71 22.40 8.82
CA LEU A 9 16.83 21.30 9.78
C LEU A 9 15.71 20.26 9.63
N SER A 10 14.45 20.69 9.44
CA SER A 10 13.33 19.75 9.26
C SER A 10 13.39 18.98 7.94
N ILE A 11 13.89 19.62 6.88
CA ILE A 11 14.15 18.95 5.60
C ILE A 11 15.29 17.94 5.76
N ALA A 12 16.42 18.34 6.36
CA ALA A 12 17.55 17.45 6.60
C ALA A 12 17.15 16.23 7.44
N LEU A 13 16.40 16.44 8.53
CA LEU A 13 15.88 15.36 9.36
C LEU A 13 14.94 14.43 8.58
N THR A 14 14.03 15.01 7.78
CA THR A 14 13.12 14.24 6.92
C THR A 14 13.89 13.36 5.94
N VAL A 15 14.88 13.93 5.26
CA VAL A 15 15.73 13.20 4.30
C VAL A 15 16.50 12.11 5.03
N ALA A 16 17.08 12.40 6.21
CA ALA A 16 17.77 11.41 7.02
C ALA A 16 16.84 10.24 7.41
N VAL A 17 15.62 10.53 7.88
CA VAL A 17 14.64 9.48 8.22
C VAL A 17 14.23 8.68 6.98
N ALA A 18 13.98 9.34 5.84
CA ALA A 18 13.63 8.65 4.60
C ALA A 18 14.76 7.71 4.13
N LEU A 19 16.02 8.17 4.21
CA LEU A 19 17.20 7.36 3.90
C LEU A 19 17.38 6.22 4.90
N LEU A 20 17.12 6.43 6.19
CA LEU A 20 17.16 5.38 7.21
C LEU A 20 16.09 4.30 6.95
N VAL A 21 14.87 4.70 6.58
CA VAL A 21 13.80 3.76 6.20
C VAL A 21 14.21 2.97 4.95
N ALA A 22 14.70 3.63 3.91
CA ALA A 22 15.19 2.96 2.71
C ALA A 22 16.32 1.98 3.03
N ALA A 23 17.30 2.42 3.84
CA ALA A 23 18.45 1.62 4.20
C ALA A 23 18.06 0.40 5.05
N GLU A 24 17.16 0.56 6.01
CA GLU A 24 16.66 -0.57 6.81
C GLU A 24 15.84 -1.54 5.95
N ALA A 25 14.97 -1.03 5.08
CA ALA A 25 14.22 -1.82 4.11
C ALA A 25 15.14 -2.64 3.20
N TYR A 26 16.18 -2.00 2.69
CA TYR A 26 17.15 -2.63 1.81
C TYR A 26 18.04 -3.64 2.53
N ARG A 27 18.54 -3.31 3.73
CA ARG A 27 19.44 -4.18 4.49
C ARG A 27 18.73 -5.37 5.12
N ARG A 28 17.47 -5.24 5.51
CA ARG A 28 16.71 -6.30 6.20
C ARG A 28 15.35 -6.55 5.56
N PRO A 29 15.29 -6.94 4.27
CA PRO A 29 14.03 -7.18 3.60
C PRO A 29 13.29 -8.39 4.20
N GLU A 30 11.96 -8.28 4.26
CA GLU A 30 11.06 -9.38 4.59
C GLU A 30 10.64 -10.05 3.27
N LEU A 31 11.42 -11.05 2.88
CA LEU A 31 11.24 -11.77 1.62
C LEU A 31 10.23 -12.91 1.76
N ASN A 32 9.34 -13.02 0.78
CA ASN A 32 8.43 -14.14 0.60
C ASN A 32 8.52 -14.65 -0.85
N TRP A 33 7.87 -15.77 -1.14
CA TRP A 33 7.92 -16.39 -2.46
C TRP A 33 7.48 -15.44 -3.59
N ASP A 34 6.58 -14.49 -3.31
CA ASP A 34 6.12 -13.49 -4.27
C ASP A 34 7.27 -12.73 -4.95
N ALA A 35 8.40 -12.52 -4.27
CA ALA A 35 9.56 -11.85 -4.86
C ALA A 35 10.14 -12.61 -6.07
N LEU A 36 10.09 -13.95 -6.06
CA LEU A 36 10.47 -14.77 -7.22
C LEU A 36 9.53 -14.53 -8.39
N ALA A 37 8.23 -14.55 -8.13
CA ALA A 37 7.22 -14.35 -9.16
C ALA A 37 7.23 -12.92 -9.72
N TYR A 38 7.50 -11.90 -8.89
CA TYR A 38 7.73 -10.53 -9.38
C TYR A 38 8.98 -10.43 -10.25
N ALA A 39 10.09 -11.06 -9.86
CA ALA A 39 11.30 -11.10 -10.68
C ALA A 39 11.09 -11.86 -12.00
N GLY A 40 10.33 -12.96 -11.97
CA GLY A 40 9.93 -13.72 -13.16
C GLY A 40 9.07 -12.89 -14.10
N ALA A 41 8.01 -12.26 -13.59
CA ALA A 41 7.16 -11.37 -14.38
C ALA A 41 7.93 -10.15 -14.93
N ALA A 42 8.90 -9.62 -14.18
CA ALA A 42 9.79 -8.57 -14.67
C ALA A 42 10.73 -9.06 -15.79
N ALA A 43 11.24 -10.30 -15.69
CA ALA A 43 12.04 -10.91 -16.75
C ALA A 43 11.25 -11.04 -18.08
N GLU A 44 9.96 -11.39 -18.02
CA GLU A 44 9.11 -11.45 -19.22
C GLU A 44 8.96 -10.10 -19.92
N LEU A 45 8.91 -9.00 -19.16
CA LEU A 45 8.90 -7.64 -19.73
C LEU A 45 10.19 -7.31 -20.50
N THR A 46 11.27 -8.04 -20.22
CA THR A 46 12.55 -7.94 -20.94
C THR A 46 12.70 -8.99 -22.06
N GLY A 47 11.63 -9.71 -22.40
CA GLY A 47 11.59 -10.69 -23.48
C GLY A 47 11.99 -12.11 -23.09
N ALA A 48 11.99 -12.46 -21.80
CA ALA A 48 12.20 -13.83 -21.36
C ALA A 48 10.97 -14.71 -21.67
N ASP A 49 11.22 -15.91 -22.21
CA ASP A 49 10.22 -16.99 -22.27
C ASP A 49 9.98 -17.63 -20.89
N ALA A 50 9.03 -18.57 -20.77
CA ALA A 50 8.68 -19.24 -19.52
C ALA A 50 9.91 -19.83 -18.80
N GLY A 51 10.74 -20.59 -19.52
CA GLY A 51 11.94 -21.22 -18.96
C GLY A 51 13.00 -20.21 -18.52
N ARG A 52 13.23 -19.16 -19.32
CA ARG A 52 14.18 -18.11 -18.98
C ARG A 52 13.68 -17.25 -17.83
N ALA A 53 12.38 -16.96 -17.74
CA ALA A 53 11.80 -16.21 -16.63
C ALA A 53 11.94 -16.95 -15.30
N GLN A 54 11.64 -18.26 -15.28
CA GLN A 54 11.86 -19.10 -14.10
C GLN A 54 13.33 -19.15 -13.70
N ARG A 55 14.24 -19.49 -14.64
CA ARG A 55 15.68 -19.53 -14.35
C ARG A 55 16.20 -18.19 -13.84
N THR A 56 15.82 -17.09 -14.47
CA THR A 56 16.22 -15.74 -14.04
C THR A 56 15.78 -15.45 -12.60
N ALA A 57 14.55 -15.80 -12.24
CA ALA A 57 14.05 -15.58 -10.88
C ALA A 57 14.79 -16.43 -9.83
N TYR A 58 14.98 -17.73 -10.10
CA TYR A 58 15.63 -18.64 -9.16
C TYR A 58 17.15 -18.40 -9.06
N GLU A 59 17.84 -18.15 -10.17
CA GLU A 59 19.25 -17.75 -10.16
C GLU A 59 19.45 -16.41 -9.43
N ALA A 60 18.50 -15.47 -9.59
CA ALA A 60 18.55 -14.21 -8.85
C ALA A 60 18.44 -14.43 -7.35
N ALA A 61 17.58 -15.34 -6.90
CA ALA A 61 17.47 -15.71 -5.48
C ALA A 61 18.71 -16.45 -4.97
N GLU A 62 19.31 -17.33 -5.75
CA GLU A 62 20.55 -18.03 -5.39
C GLU A 62 21.74 -17.06 -5.25
N ARG A 63 21.81 -16.04 -6.11
CA ARG A 63 22.84 -14.99 -6.01
C ARG A 63 22.55 -13.97 -4.91
N PHE A 64 21.30 -13.84 -4.48
CA PHE A 64 20.93 -12.88 -3.45
C PHE A 64 21.45 -13.33 -2.09
N ARG A 65 22.49 -12.65 -1.59
CA ARG A 65 23.07 -12.83 -0.24
C ARG A 65 23.45 -14.27 0.10
N GLY A 66 23.98 -15.00 -0.89
CA GLY A 66 24.51 -16.36 -0.68
C GLY A 66 23.49 -17.48 -0.84
N GLY A 67 22.27 -17.20 -1.30
CA GLY A 67 21.36 -18.26 -1.78
C GLY A 67 20.70 -19.09 -0.69
N GLU A 68 20.70 -18.60 0.55
CA GLU A 68 19.98 -19.22 1.66
C GLU A 68 18.83 -18.30 2.11
N GLY A 69 17.68 -18.89 2.44
CA GLY A 69 16.59 -18.15 3.08
C GLY A 69 15.18 -18.48 2.60
N PRO A 70 14.19 -17.66 2.99
CA PRO A 70 12.77 -17.96 2.83
C PRO A 70 12.27 -18.00 1.38
N LEU A 71 13.08 -17.54 0.41
CA LEU A 71 12.78 -17.61 -1.02
C LEU A 71 12.91 -19.04 -1.56
N LEU A 72 13.99 -19.72 -1.19
CA LEU A 72 14.36 -21.04 -1.71
C LEU A 72 13.96 -22.18 -0.77
N SER A 73 13.50 -21.87 0.45
CA SER A 73 12.95 -22.88 1.36
C SER A 73 11.62 -23.44 0.84
N GLU A 74 11.29 -24.68 1.18
CA GLU A 74 10.02 -25.30 0.81
C GLU A 74 8.82 -24.74 1.61
N GLY A 75 9.07 -24.15 2.79
CA GLY A 75 8.09 -23.40 3.57
C GLY A 75 6.83 -24.21 3.94
N HIS A 76 5.67 -23.55 3.95
CA HIS A 76 4.38 -24.15 4.32
C HIS A 76 3.69 -24.94 3.19
N HIS A 77 4.17 -24.81 1.94
CA HIS A 77 3.60 -25.48 0.77
C HIS A 77 4.73 -26.13 -0.05
N PRO A 78 5.35 -27.21 0.46
CA PRO A 78 6.56 -27.79 -0.11
C PRO A 78 6.35 -28.29 -1.54
N GLU A 79 5.23 -28.97 -1.81
CA GLU A 79 4.90 -29.49 -3.15
C GLU A 79 4.74 -28.36 -4.16
N TYR A 80 3.97 -27.33 -3.83
CA TYR A 80 3.81 -26.14 -4.68
C TYR A 80 5.16 -25.51 -5.00
N ARG A 81 6.00 -25.26 -3.99
CA ARG A 81 7.31 -24.62 -4.20
C ARG A 81 8.27 -25.47 -5.03
N ARG A 82 8.22 -26.79 -4.87
CA ARG A 82 9.00 -27.73 -5.67
C ARG A 82 8.54 -27.70 -7.13
N THR A 83 7.25 -27.79 -7.40
CA THR A 83 6.68 -27.68 -8.75
C THR A 83 7.08 -26.37 -9.41
N MET A 84 6.93 -25.23 -8.72
CA MET A 84 7.31 -23.92 -9.25
C MET A 84 8.81 -23.79 -9.55
N ARG A 85 9.68 -24.61 -8.93
CA ARG A 85 11.13 -24.63 -9.19
C ARG A 85 11.49 -25.57 -10.35
N THR A 86 10.77 -26.67 -10.52
CA THR A 86 11.12 -27.72 -11.49
C THR A 86 10.32 -27.66 -12.79
N ASP A 87 9.18 -26.99 -12.80
CA ASP A 87 8.27 -26.89 -13.94
C ASP A 87 8.08 -25.42 -14.35
N ALA A 88 8.69 -25.05 -15.49
CA ALA A 88 8.66 -23.69 -16.02
C ALA A 88 7.27 -23.24 -16.46
N GLU A 89 6.45 -24.15 -16.98
CA GLU A 89 5.09 -23.83 -17.42
C GLU A 89 4.18 -23.60 -16.22
N ALA A 90 4.33 -24.43 -15.18
CA ALA A 90 3.61 -24.21 -13.92
C ALA A 90 3.99 -22.85 -13.29
N PHE A 91 5.28 -22.50 -13.27
CA PHE A 91 5.73 -21.18 -12.82
C PHE A 91 5.12 -20.06 -13.67
N HIS A 92 5.24 -20.16 -15.00
CA HIS A 92 4.74 -19.17 -15.95
C HIS A 92 3.22 -18.95 -15.84
N ALA A 93 2.44 -20.01 -15.63
CA ALA A 93 1.00 -19.93 -15.43
C ALA A 93 0.64 -19.07 -14.21
N THR A 94 1.44 -19.11 -13.13
CA THR A 94 1.20 -18.26 -11.95
C THR A 94 1.53 -16.78 -12.18
N LEU A 95 2.36 -16.46 -13.18
CA LEU A 95 2.80 -15.09 -13.44
C LEU A 95 1.67 -14.17 -13.89
N GLY A 96 0.54 -14.70 -14.38
CA GLY A 96 -0.61 -13.87 -14.78
C GLY A 96 -1.13 -12.95 -13.65
N TRP A 97 -1.05 -13.41 -12.41
CA TRP A 97 -1.34 -12.60 -11.22
C TRP A 97 -0.35 -11.44 -11.06
N TYR A 98 0.92 -11.68 -11.32
CA TYR A 98 2.03 -10.72 -11.12
C TYR A 98 2.18 -9.74 -12.28
N ARG A 99 1.89 -10.18 -13.51
CA ARG A 99 1.80 -9.35 -14.71
C ARG A 99 0.77 -8.23 -14.58
N ALA A 100 -0.37 -8.51 -13.94
CA ALA A 100 -1.40 -7.50 -13.67
C ALA A 100 -0.89 -6.33 -12.79
N ARG A 101 0.28 -6.46 -12.15
CA ARG A 101 0.91 -5.44 -11.30
C ARG A 101 2.04 -4.73 -12.02
N ILE A 102 1.81 -4.34 -13.27
CA ILE A 102 2.80 -3.72 -14.15
C ILE A 102 3.44 -2.46 -13.56
N GLY A 103 2.70 -1.69 -12.76
CA GLY A 103 3.21 -0.52 -12.06
C GLY A 103 4.31 -0.85 -11.05
N TYR A 104 4.39 -2.10 -10.58
CA TYR A 104 5.49 -2.60 -9.73
C TYR A 104 6.53 -3.39 -10.52
N THR A 105 6.13 -4.28 -11.43
CA THR A 105 7.07 -5.13 -12.18
C THR A 105 7.86 -4.36 -13.24
N ALA A 106 7.33 -3.29 -13.83
CA ALA A 106 8.07 -2.48 -14.81
C ALA A 106 9.28 -1.75 -14.18
N PRO A 107 9.17 -1.08 -13.01
CA PRO A 107 10.34 -0.57 -12.29
C PRO A 107 11.36 -1.66 -11.95
N VAL A 108 10.91 -2.85 -11.55
CA VAL A 108 11.81 -4.00 -11.30
C VAL A 108 12.54 -4.39 -12.57
N ALA A 109 11.84 -4.52 -13.70
CA ALA A 109 12.42 -4.84 -15.00
C ALA A 109 13.43 -3.78 -15.45
N LEU A 110 13.16 -2.50 -15.21
CA LEU A 110 14.09 -1.40 -15.52
C LEU A 110 15.40 -1.52 -14.73
N LEU A 111 15.32 -1.82 -13.43
CA LEU A 111 16.50 -2.04 -12.59
C LEU A 111 17.27 -3.30 -13.03
N MET A 112 16.56 -4.37 -13.40
CA MET A 112 17.17 -5.58 -13.96
C MET A 112 17.91 -5.30 -15.27
N ALA A 113 17.32 -4.50 -16.16
CA ALA A 113 17.96 -4.06 -17.39
C ALA A 113 19.21 -3.20 -17.13
N ALA A 114 19.26 -2.51 -15.98
CA ALA A 114 20.44 -1.79 -15.50
C ALA A 114 21.48 -2.70 -14.79
N GLY A 115 21.29 -4.02 -14.81
CA GLY A 115 22.22 -5.00 -14.24
C GLY A 115 21.99 -5.32 -12.76
N ILE A 116 20.94 -4.78 -12.14
CA ILE A 116 20.60 -5.09 -10.74
C ILE A 116 19.96 -6.48 -10.66
N ASN A 117 20.34 -7.27 -9.66
CA ASN A 117 19.73 -8.58 -9.41
C ASN A 117 18.20 -8.48 -9.25
N GLY A 118 17.42 -9.40 -9.82
CA GLY A 118 15.95 -9.31 -9.81
C GLY A 118 15.31 -9.24 -8.43
N ILE A 119 15.82 -10.00 -7.45
CA ILE A 119 15.34 -9.94 -6.07
C ILE A 119 15.73 -8.61 -5.44
N GLU A 120 16.98 -8.18 -5.64
CA GLU A 120 17.46 -6.88 -5.15
C GLU A 120 16.66 -5.70 -5.74
N ALA A 121 16.24 -5.79 -7.00
CA ALA A 121 15.37 -4.83 -7.65
C ALA A 121 13.99 -4.75 -6.99
N THR A 122 13.36 -5.88 -6.63
CA THR A 122 12.09 -5.87 -5.87
C THR A 122 12.25 -5.18 -4.51
N VAL A 123 13.35 -5.46 -3.80
CA VAL A 123 13.70 -4.82 -2.52
C VAL A 123 13.89 -3.31 -2.70
N ALA A 124 14.61 -2.90 -3.74
CA ALA A 124 14.89 -1.49 -4.03
C ALA A 124 13.61 -0.70 -4.29
N VAL A 125 12.69 -1.22 -5.10
CA VAL A 125 11.40 -0.56 -5.40
C VAL A 125 10.58 -0.37 -4.12
N SER A 126 10.50 -1.39 -3.25
CA SER A 126 9.79 -1.29 -1.98
C SER A 126 10.45 -0.31 -1.00
N ALA A 127 11.79 -0.34 -0.89
CA ALA A 127 12.56 0.55 -0.03
C ALA A 127 12.43 2.02 -0.44
N LEU A 128 12.55 2.31 -1.74
CA LEU A 128 12.37 3.66 -2.30
C LEU A 128 10.92 4.14 -2.12
N SER A 129 9.94 3.25 -2.24
CA SER A 129 8.54 3.57 -1.97
C SER A 129 8.32 3.94 -0.51
N GLY A 130 8.94 3.20 0.42
CA GLY A 130 8.95 3.52 1.86
C GLY A 130 9.54 4.89 2.16
N ALA A 131 10.66 5.23 1.54
CA ALA A 131 11.26 6.57 1.63
C ALA A 131 10.30 7.64 1.09
N GLY A 132 9.66 7.39 -0.05
CA GLY A 132 8.65 8.25 -0.62
C GLY A 132 7.48 8.54 0.33
N ILE A 133 7.02 7.52 1.07
CA ILE A 133 5.94 7.69 2.07
C ILE A 133 6.38 8.66 3.17
N VAL A 134 7.61 8.54 3.67
CA VAL A 134 8.19 9.46 4.66
C VAL A 134 8.24 10.89 4.10
N LEU A 135 8.70 11.07 2.86
CA LEU A 135 8.75 12.37 2.20
C LEU A 135 7.35 12.99 2.04
N LEU A 136 6.35 12.18 1.67
CA LEU A 136 4.96 12.63 1.58
C LEU A 136 4.39 13.00 2.95
N LEU A 137 4.70 12.25 4.00
CA LEU A 137 4.24 12.58 5.36
C LEU A 137 4.85 13.90 5.82
N SER A 138 6.12 14.14 5.54
CA SER A 138 6.76 15.43 5.77
C SER A 138 6.19 16.55 4.93
N ALA A 139 5.81 16.29 3.66
CA ALA A 139 5.09 17.25 2.85
C ALA A 139 3.71 17.59 3.45
N ALA A 140 3.02 16.58 3.99
CA ALA A 140 1.75 16.76 4.68
C ALA A 140 1.91 17.67 5.90
N GLY A 141 2.99 17.46 6.67
CA GLY A 141 3.30 18.20 7.88
C GLY A 141 3.77 19.63 7.70
N ARG A 142 4.08 20.08 6.46
CA ARG A 142 4.39 21.50 6.19
C ARG A 142 3.21 22.44 6.48
N ARG A 143 1.99 21.89 6.56
CA ARG A 143 0.79 22.65 6.94
C ARG A 143 0.61 22.78 8.45
N TRP A 144 1.26 21.93 9.23
CA TRP A 144 1.13 21.96 10.68
C TRP A 144 1.90 23.16 11.23
N LYS A 145 1.21 23.96 12.04
CA LYS A 145 1.83 25.12 12.69
C LYS A 145 2.81 24.67 13.77
N HIS A 146 2.59 23.51 14.37
CA HIS A 146 3.44 22.96 15.42
C HIS A 146 4.47 22.01 14.84
N GLY A 147 5.73 22.49 14.72
CA GLY A 147 6.82 21.71 14.15
C GLY A 147 7.13 20.37 14.86
N ALA A 148 6.72 20.20 16.12
CA ALA A 148 6.85 18.96 16.87
C ALA A 148 5.90 17.84 16.40
N LEU A 149 4.82 18.19 15.68
CA LEU A 149 3.87 17.21 15.15
C LEU A 149 4.48 16.36 14.04
N LEU A 150 5.49 16.87 13.33
CA LEU A 150 6.16 16.11 12.28
C LEU A 150 6.98 14.93 12.82
N PRO A 151 7.92 15.11 13.76
CA PRO A 151 8.59 13.99 14.40
C PRO A 151 7.61 12.99 15.03
N ALA A 152 6.54 13.47 15.69
CA ALA A 152 5.53 12.60 16.27
C ALA A 152 4.82 11.75 15.20
N ALA A 153 4.35 12.38 14.11
CA ALA A 153 3.70 11.67 13.01
C ALA A 153 4.62 10.65 12.34
N LEU A 154 5.91 10.96 12.18
CA LEU A 154 6.92 10.05 11.63
C LEU A 154 7.13 8.82 12.52
N VAL A 155 7.26 9.04 13.84
CA VAL A 155 7.38 7.94 14.82
C VAL A 155 6.12 7.09 14.82
N THR A 156 4.93 7.70 14.85
CA THR A 156 3.66 6.97 14.82
C THR A 156 3.53 6.17 13.52
N ALA A 157 3.86 6.74 12.36
CA ALA A 157 3.82 6.04 11.08
C ALA A 157 4.78 4.83 11.05
N ALA A 158 5.98 4.97 11.64
CA ALA A 158 6.92 3.87 11.77
C ALA A 158 6.35 2.74 12.65
N VAL A 159 5.79 3.08 13.82
CA VAL A 159 5.17 2.14 14.76
C VAL A 159 3.97 1.41 14.13
N LEU A 160 3.14 2.14 13.37
CA LEU A 160 1.96 1.59 12.70
C LEU A 160 2.30 0.74 11.46
N GLY A 161 3.56 0.71 11.03
CA GLY A 161 4.05 -0.31 10.07
C GLY A 161 4.67 0.23 8.80
N THR A 162 4.94 1.53 8.66
CA THR A 162 5.56 2.10 7.44
C THR A 162 6.93 1.48 7.14
N VAL A 163 7.75 1.25 8.17
CA VAL A 163 9.05 0.56 8.00
C VAL A 163 8.84 -0.89 7.56
N ARG A 164 7.85 -1.57 8.15
CA ARG A 164 7.56 -2.98 7.84
C ARG A 164 7.06 -3.14 6.40
N VAL A 165 6.14 -2.29 5.93
CA VAL A 165 5.67 -2.37 4.53
C VAL A 165 6.78 -2.07 3.54
N ALA A 166 7.72 -1.17 3.87
CA ALA A 166 8.89 -0.89 3.04
C ALA A 166 9.86 -2.09 2.95
N ARG A 167 9.95 -2.89 4.02
CA ARG A 167 10.77 -4.11 4.08
C ARG A 167 10.19 -5.26 3.26
N PHE A 168 8.87 -5.30 3.04
CA PHE A 168 8.26 -6.30 2.18
C PHE A 168 8.58 -6.03 0.72
N SER A 169 9.18 -7.00 0.03
CA SER A 169 9.44 -6.96 -1.42
C SER A 169 8.16 -7.23 -2.23
N THR A 170 7.13 -6.43 -1.95
CA THR A 170 5.81 -6.47 -2.57
C THR A 170 5.39 -5.07 -3.01
N PRO A 171 4.38 -4.94 -3.89
CA PRO A 171 3.83 -3.67 -4.32
C PRO A 171 3.15 -2.85 -3.21
N ASP A 172 3.06 -3.34 -1.97
CA ASP A 172 2.26 -2.73 -0.90
C ASP A 172 2.79 -1.34 -0.48
N ALA A 173 4.11 -1.16 -0.47
CA ALA A 173 4.72 0.14 -0.20
C ALA A 173 4.43 1.14 -1.33
N LEU A 174 4.54 0.70 -2.58
CA LEU A 174 4.24 1.54 -3.75
C LEU A 174 2.75 1.89 -3.83
N ALA A 175 1.88 0.93 -3.55
CA ALA A 175 0.43 1.11 -3.44
C ALA A 175 0.07 2.16 -2.39
N THR A 176 0.70 2.06 -1.21
CA THR A 176 0.55 3.02 -0.13
C THR A 176 1.04 4.40 -0.57
N LEU A 177 2.21 4.50 -1.19
CA LEU A 177 2.77 5.76 -1.69
C LEU A 177 1.82 6.47 -2.66
N VAL A 178 1.30 5.75 -3.66
CA VAL A 178 0.43 6.31 -4.70
C VAL A 178 -0.90 6.81 -4.12
N LEU A 179 -1.61 5.95 -3.36
CA LEU A 179 -2.90 6.34 -2.79
C LEU A 179 -2.76 7.41 -1.71
N PHE A 180 -1.70 7.38 -0.91
CA PHE A 180 -1.43 8.43 0.05
C PHE A 180 -1.13 9.76 -0.65
N GLY A 181 -0.38 9.74 -1.75
CA GLY A 181 -0.19 10.91 -2.62
C GLY A 181 -1.51 11.47 -3.16
N ALA A 182 -2.40 10.59 -3.65
CA ALA A 182 -3.73 10.99 -4.11
C ALA A 182 -4.57 11.61 -2.97
N PHE A 183 -4.54 11.01 -1.78
CA PHE A 183 -5.17 11.55 -0.59
C PHE A 183 -4.66 12.96 -0.26
N LEU A 184 -3.33 13.18 -0.23
CA LEU A 184 -2.76 14.49 0.08
C LEU A 184 -3.16 15.56 -0.95
N LEU A 185 -3.20 15.20 -2.23
CA LEU A 185 -3.66 16.10 -3.29
C LEU A 185 -5.16 16.44 -3.14
N LEU A 186 -6.02 15.47 -2.79
CA LEU A 186 -7.44 15.71 -2.53
C LEU A 186 -7.66 16.54 -1.27
N ARG A 187 -6.91 16.25 -0.20
CA ARG A 187 -6.88 17.06 1.03
C ARG A 187 -6.58 18.52 0.71
N ASP A 188 -5.70 18.75 -0.26
CA ASP A 188 -5.32 20.07 -0.76
C ASP A 188 -6.29 20.66 -1.79
N GLY A 189 -7.42 20.00 -2.06
CA GLY A 189 -8.43 20.44 -3.02
C GLY A 189 -8.01 20.32 -4.49
N ARG A 190 -6.98 19.53 -4.80
CA ARG A 190 -6.46 19.37 -6.17
C ARG A 190 -7.16 18.22 -6.90
N ARG A 191 -7.94 18.56 -7.94
CA ARG A 191 -8.63 17.56 -8.79
C ARG A 191 -7.68 16.64 -9.57
N SER A 192 -6.40 17.01 -9.75
CA SER A 192 -5.42 16.15 -10.44
C SER A 192 -5.17 14.83 -9.70
N ALA A 193 -5.52 14.74 -8.41
CA ALA A 193 -5.42 13.51 -7.64
C ALA A 193 -6.18 12.32 -8.26
N TYR A 194 -7.31 12.59 -8.92
CA TYR A 194 -8.11 11.53 -9.56
C TYR A 194 -7.37 10.81 -10.70
N ALA A 195 -6.36 11.45 -11.30
CA ALA A 195 -5.50 10.82 -12.30
C ALA A 195 -4.56 9.76 -11.70
N LEU A 196 -4.33 9.77 -10.38
CA LEU A 196 -3.52 8.74 -9.71
C LEU A 196 -4.30 7.45 -9.45
N PHE A 197 -5.63 7.45 -9.56
CA PHE A 197 -6.43 6.24 -9.37
C PHE A 197 -6.18 5.18 -10.44
N PRO A 198 -6.21 5.48 -11.76
CA PRO A 198 -5.84 4.48 -12.76
C PRO A 198 -4.38 4.00 -12.58
N PHE A 199 -3.46 4.88 -12.17
CA PHE A 199 -2.08 4.47 -11.85
C PHE A 199 -2.02 3.51 -10.66
N ALA A 200 -2.83 3.73 -9.62
CA ALA A 200 -2.93 2.81 -8.49
C ALA A 200 -3.36 1.40 -8.93
N MET A 201 -4.23 1.28 -9.94
CA MET A 201 -4.66 -0.01 -10.49
C MET A 201 -3.52 -0.77 -11.17
N LEU A 202 -2.58 -0.05 -11.81
CA LEU A 202 -1.37 -0.65 -12.39
C LEU A 202 -0.47 -1.26 -11.31
N VAL A 203 -0.48 -0.71 -10.10
CA VAL A 203 0.28 -1.26 -8.97
C VAL A 203 -0.46 -2.46 -8.37
N ARG A 204 -1.77 -2.30 -8.13
CA ARG A 204 -2.63 -3.29 -7.49
C ARG A 204 -4.10 -3.03 -7.85
N SER A 205 -4.77 -3.98 -8.47
CA SER A 205 -6.20 -3.86 -8.86
C SER A 205 -7.17 -3.81 -7.67
N ASP A 206 -6.81 -4.39 -6.52
CA ASP A 206 -7.63 -4.34 -5.30
C ASP A 206 -7.70 -2.94 -4.67
N LEU A 207 -6.88 -1.99 -5.14
CA LEU A 207 -6.97 -0.59 -4.74
C LEU A 207 -8.17 0.13 -5.34
N LEU A 208 -8.92 -0.51 -6.25
CA LEU A 208 -10.15 0.05 -6.80
C LEU A 208 -11.14 0.42 -5.70
N VAL A 209 -11.26 -0.44 -4.69
CA VAL A 209 -12.19 -0.26 -3.56
C VAL A 209 -11.85 1.01 -2.77
N PRO A 210 -10.64 1.20 -2.22
CA PRO A 210 -10.31 2.45 -1.53
C PRO A 210 -10.38 3.67 -2.46
N ALA A 211 -10.01 3.54 -3.74
CA ALA A 211 -10.12 4.64 -4.70
C ALA A 211 -11.59 5.09 -4.89
N VAL A 212 -12.54 4.16 -5.04
CA VAL A 212 -13.97 4.45 -5.15
C VAL A 212 -14.50 5.10 -3.87
N ILE A 213 -14.18 4.54 -2.69
CA ILE A 213 -14.60 5.11 -1.40
C ILE A 213 -14.12 6.57 -1.26
N ILE A 214 -12.83 6.80 -1.51
CA ILE A 214 -12.23 8.15 -1.48
C ILE A 214 -12.92 9.07 -2.49
N ALA A 215 -13.10 8.60 -3.72
CA ALA A 215 -13.66 9.39 -4.81
C ALA A 215 -15.09 9.86 -4.52
N VAL A 216 -15.97 8.91 -4.15
CA VAL A 216 -17.38 9.14 -3.91
C VAL A 216 -17.58 10.06 -2.72
N LEU A 217 -16.94 9.76 -1.59
CA LEU A 217 -17.11 10.57 -0.38
C LEU A 217 -16.53 11.97 -0.53
N HIS A 218 -15.41 12.13 -1.24
CA HIS A 218 -14.86 13.45 -1.53
C HIS A 218 -15.76 14.25 -2.49
N ALA A 219 -16.24 13.63 -3.58
CA ALA A 219 -17.08 14.28 -4.59
C ALA A 219 -18.52 14.59 -4.09
N ALA A 220 -19.00 13.86 -3.08
CA ALA A 220 -20.27 14.15 -2.42
C ALA A 220 -20.24 15.54 -1.75
N VAL A 221 -19.11 15.90 -1.14
CA VAL A 221 -18.93 17.15 -0.39
C VAL A 221 -18.31 18.27 -1.25
N VAL A 222 -17.58 17.92 -2.32
CA VAL A 222 -16.97 18.89 -3.24
C VAL A 222 -17.58 18.71 -4.64
N PRO A 223 -18.77 19.26 -4.92
CA PRO A 223 -19.51 18.98 -6.16
C PRO A 223 -18.74 19.30 -7.43
N LYS A 224 -17.90 20.35 -7.42
CA LYS A 224 -17.04 20.74 -8.54
C LYS A 224 -16.04 19.65 -8.98
N HIS A 225 -15.82 18.62 -8.15
CA HIS A 225 -14.93 17.50 -8.46
C HIS A 225 -15.66 16.25 -8.97
N ARG A 226 -17.00 16.24 -9.04
CA ARG A 226 -17.79 15.06 -9.43
C ARG A 226 -17.39 14.47 -10.78
N ILE A 227 -17.19 15.33 -11.79
CA ILE A 227 -16.79 14.90 -13.13
C ILE A 227 -15.40 14.27 -13.10
N ALA A 228 -14.44 14.89 -12.41
CA ALA A 228 -13.08 14.37 -12.29
C ALA A 228 -13.03 13.05 -11.50
N ALA A 229 -13.86 12.92 -10.46
CA ALA A 229 -14.00 11.69 -9.68
C ALA A 229 -14.58 10.55 -10.53
N ALA A 230 -15.67 10.82 -11.26
CA ALA A 230 -16.29 9.86 -12.17
C ALA A 230 -15.33 9.43 -13.28
N ALA A 231 -14.61 10.38 -13.90
CA ALA A 231 -13.60 10.09 -14.91
C ALA A 231 -12.44 9.25 -14.35
N GLY A 232 -11.97 9.57 -13.13
CA GLY A 232 -10.94 8.78 -12.45
C GLY A 232 -11.38 7.34 -12.17
N ILE A 233 -12.61 7.13 -11.68
CA ILE A 233 -13.18 5.79 -11.45
C ILE A 233 -13.33 5.05 -12.78
N ALA A 234 -13.89 5.68 -13.80
CA ALA A 234 -14.08 5.07 -15.11
C ALA A 234 -12.75 4.64 -15.73
N ALA A 235 -11.73 5.51 -15.66
CA ALA A 235 -10.38 5.18 -16.10
C ALA A 235 -9.78 4.01 -15.31
N SER A 236 -9.96 3.98 -13.98
CA SER A 236 -9.52 2.85 -13.16
C SER A 236 -10.19 1.53 -13.55
N LEU A 237 -11.49 1.54 -13.82
CA LEU A 237 -12.21 0.35 -14.28
C LEU A 237 -11.65 -0.14 -15.62
N LEU A 238 -11.47 0.76 -16.59
CA LEU A 238 -10.88 0.43 -17.89
C LEU A 238 -9.48 -0.17 -17.74
N VAL A 239 -8.65 0.39 -16.85
CA VAL A 239 -7.32 -0.16 -16.56
C VAL A 239 -7.42 -1.54 -15.92
N VAL A 240 -8.29 -1.76 -14.94
CA VAL A 240 -8.46 -3.09 -14.32
C VAL A 240 -8.91 -4.13 -15.36
N PHE A 241 -9.92 -3.82 -16.17
CA PHE A 241 -10.40 -4.74 -17.21
C PHE A 241 -9.33 -5.01 -18.26
N GLY A 242 -8.64 -3.97 -18.74
CA GLY A 242 -7.55 -4.09 -19.71
C GLY A 242 -6.39 -4.92 -19.17
N LEU A 243 -5.97 -4.68 -17.92
CA LEU A 243 -4.92 -5.44 -17.26
C LEU A 243 -5.29 -6.91 -17.09
N HIS A 244 -6.50 -7.20 -16.60
CA HIS A 244 -6.94 -8.57 -16.36
C HIS A 244 -7.01 -9.37 -17.66
N HIS A 245 -7.50 -8.75 -18.73
CA HIS A 245 -7.54 -9.36 -20.06
C HIS A 245 -6.12 -9.62 -20.60
N TRP A 246 -5.23 -8.61 -20.53
CA TRP A 246 -3.87 -8.71 -21.04
C TRP A 246 -2.99 -9.69 -20.26
N SER A 247 -3.12 -9.72 -18.93
CA SER A 247 -2.22 -10.50 -18.08
C SER A 247 -2.61 -11.97 -17.95
N GLY A 248 -3.81 -12.37 -18.40
CA GLY A 248 -4.38 -13.67 -18.10
C GLY A 248 -4.67 -13.83 -16.61
N TYR A 249 -5.17 -12.76 -15.97
CA TYR A 249 -5.38 -12.74 -14.52
C TYR A 249 -6.41 -13.81 -14.09
N PRO A 250 -6.06 -14.70 -13.14
CA PRO A 250 -7.02 -15.64 -12.60
C PRO A 250 -8.09 -14.86 -11.83
N GLY A 251 -9.37 -15.09 -12.14
CA GLY A 251 -10.49 -14.33 -11.59
C GLY A 251 -10.52 -14.32 -10.05
N TRP A 252 -11.38 -13.47 -9.46
CA TRP A 252 -11.41 -13.30 -7.99
C TRP A 252 -11.66 -14.60 -7.21
N SER A 253 -12.44 -15.54 -7.76
CA SER A 253 -12.68 -16.84 -7.13
C SER A 253 -11.40 -17.67 -7.00
N GLU A 254 -10.60 -17.74 -8.06
CA GLU A 254 -9.32 -18.44 -8.08
C GLU A 254 -8.29 -17.73 -7.20
N ALA A 255 -8.28 -16.40 -7.24
CA ALA A 255 -7.47 -15.57 -6.36
C ALA A 255 -7.74 -15.86 -4.88
N TYR A 256 -9.02 -15.95 -4.53
CA TYR A 256 -9.48 -16.24 -3.19
C TYR A 256 -9.03 -17.64 -2.77
N LEU A 257 -9.27 -18.65 -3.59
CA LEU A 257 -8.89 -20.04 -3.28
C LEU A 257 -7.37 -20.24 -3.22
N PHE A 258 -6.61 -19.59 -4.10
CA PHE A 258 -5.16 -19.59 -4.01
C PHE A 258 -4.69 -19.01 -2.67
N THR A 259 -5.34 -17.94 -2.20
CA THR A 259 -4.97 -17.24 -0.97
C THR A 259 -5.37 -18.03 0.29
N PHE A 260 -6.50 -18.75 0.28
CA PHE A 260 -7.08 -19.35 1.49
C PHE A 260 -7.13 -20.88 1.52
N ALA A 261 -7.23 -21.53 0.37
CA ALA A 261 -7.34 -22.99 0.25
C ALA A 261 -6.05 -23.64 -0.30
N GLY A 262 -5.07 -22.85 -0.76
CA GLY A 262 -3.81 -23.35 -1.32
C GLY A 262 -3.99 -24.15 -2.61
N SER A 263 -5.17 -24.11 -3.24
CA SER A 263 -5.47 -24.82 -4.48
C SER A 263 -5.90 -23.87 -5.59
N THR A 264 -5.43 -24.15 -6.80
CA THR A 264 -5.95 -23.55 -8.03
C THR A 264 -7.09 -24.45 -8.55
N GLY A 265 -8.24 -23.86 -8.90
CA GLY A 265 -9.34 -24.59 -9.57
C GLY A 265 -10.55 -25.01 -8.71
N GLY A 266 -10.70 -24.52 -7.47
CA GLY A 266 -11.90 -24.75 -6.66
C GLY A 266 -13.07 -23.80 -6.98
N THR A 267 -14.25 -24.08 -6.43
CA THR A 267 -15.39 -23.14 -6.35
C THR A 267 -15.35 -22.36 -5.04
N PHE A 268 -15.91 -21.14 -5.02
CA PHE A 268 -16.02 -20.33 -3.80
C PHE A 268 -16.72 -21.12 -2.68
N ASP A 269 -16.10 -21.16 -1.51
CA ASP A 269 -16.64 -21.79 -0.30
C ASP A 269 -17.02 -20.69 0.72
N GLY A 270 -18.32 -20.51 0.92
CA GLY A 270 -18.87 -19.53 1.85
C GLY A 270 -18.53 -19.83 3.32
N ALA A 271 -18.41 -21.10 3.71
CA ALA A 271 -18.05 -21.47 5.08
C ALA A 271 -16.57 -21.14 5.35
N LEU A 272 -15.68 -21.45 4.40
CA LEU A 272 -14.27 -21.04 4.47
C LEU A 272 -14.12 -19.51 4.51
N PHE A 273 -14.96 -18.79 3.77
CA PHE A 273 -15.00 -17.34 3.81
C PHE A 273 -15.43 -16.78 5.16
N LEU A 274 -16.51 -17.28 5.74
CA LEU A 274 -16.98 -16.84 7.05
C LEU A 274 -15.98 -17.17 8.16
N SER A 275 -15.33 -18.34 8.11
CA SER A 275 -14.28 -18.70 9.06
C SER A 275 -13.05 -17.81 8.92
N SER A 276 -12.64 -17.50 7.68
CA SER A 276 -11.56 -16.55 7.40
C SER A 276 -11.90 -15.15 7.90
N LEU A 277 -13.16 -14.70 7.73
CA LEU A 277 -13.64 -13.43 8.26
C LEU A 277 -13.57 -13.38 9.79
N GLY A 278 -13.99 -14.46 10.46
CA GLY A 278 -13.85 -14.60 11.91
C GLY A 278 -12.39 -14.53 12.36
N ALA A 279 -11.48 -15.22 11.65
CA ALA A 279 -10.04 -15.15 11.91
C ALA A 279 -9.48 -13.73 11.68
N GLY A 280 -9.91 -13.04 10.64
CA GLY A 280 -9.54 -11.66 10.35
C GLY A 280 -9.98 -10.68 11.45
N VAL A 281 -11.23 -10.79 11.91
CA VAL A 281 -11.75 -10.01 13.05
C VAL A 281 -10.95 -10.31 14.32
N SER A 282 -10.68 -11.59 14.60
CA SER A 282 -9.87 -12.00 15.75
C SER A 282 -8.45 -11.44 15.67
N ALA A 283 -7.83 -11.43 14.49
CA ALA A 283 -6.50 -10.87 14.27
C ALA A 283 -6.48 -9.34 14.48
N LEU A 284 -7.54 -8.63 14.11
CA LEU A 284 -7.69 -7.21 14.46
C LEU A 284 -7.84 -7.01 15.97
N GLY A 285 -8.64 -7.86 16.63
CA GLY A 285 -8.88 -7.83 18.08
C GLY A 285 -7.64 -8.12 18.92
N THR A 286 -6.54 -8.61 18.34
CA THR A 286 -5.26 -8.81 19.02
C THR A 286 -4.17 -7.84 18.52
N SER A 287 -4.47 -7.01 17.52
CA SER A 287 -3.50 -6.10 16.91
C SER A 287 -3.38 -4.78 17.68
N THR A 288 -2.29 -4.60 18.43
CA THR A 288 -1.99 -3.34 19.12
C THR A 288 -1.98 -2.13 18.17
N ARG A 289 -1.54 -2.32 16.91
CA ARG A 289 -1.52 -1.25 15.90
C ARG A 289 -2.94 -0.84 15.49
N PHE A 290 -3.84 -1.81 15.38
CA PHE A 290 -5.25 -1.54 15.10
C PHE A 290 -5.89 -0.75 16.24
N PHE A 291 -5.68 -1.17 17.50
CA PHE A 291 -6.19 -0.42 18.66
C PHE A 291 -5.61 0.99 18.76
N ALA A 292 -4.33 1.19 18.45
CA ALA A 292 -3.75 2.53 18.40
C ALA A 292 -4.44 3.39 17.33
N ALA A 293 -4.64 2.87 16.12
CA ALA A 293 -5.35 3.59 15.06
C ALA A 293 -6.84 3.85 15.40
N ALA A 294 -7.52 2.88 16.01
CA ALA A 294 -8.90 3.03 16.48
C ALA A 294 -9.01 4.08 17.59
N GLY A 295 -8.07 4.08 18.55
CA GLY A 295 -7.99 5.08 19.61
C GLY A 295 -7.74 6.49 19.07
N MET A 296 -6.81 6.64 18.11
CA MET A 296 -6.57 7.92 17.42
C MET A 296 -7.80 8.42 16.67
N THR A 297 -8.53 7.50 16.03
CA THR A 297 -9.78 7.80 15.33
C THR A 297 -10.86 8.27 16.31
N ALA A 298 -11.08 7.52 17.39
CA ALA A 298 -12.04 7.85 18.42
C ALA A 298 -11.73 9.19 19.09
N ALA A 299 -10.46 9.45 19.42
CA ALA A 299 -10.02 10.72 20.00
C ALA A 299 -10.26 11.90 19.04
N GLY A 300 -9.88 11.75 17.76
CA GLY A 300 -10.11 12.77 16.73
C GLY A 300 -11.60 13.08 16.53
N LEU A 301 -12.45 12.04 16.47
CA LEU A 301 -13.90 12.22 16.36
C LEU A 301 -14.50 12.84 17.63
N ALA A 302 -14.06 12.44 18.82
CA ALA A 302 -14.53 12.99 20.08
C ALA A 302 -14.24 14.50 20.19
N VAL A 303 -13.07 14.95 19.72
CA VAL A 303 -12.75 16.38 19.63
C VAL A 303 -13.76 17.11 18.75
N VAL A 304 -14.01 16.60 17.54
CA VAL A 304 -14.90 17.26 16.56
C VAL A 304 -16.35 17.28 17.03
N LEU A 305 -16.80 16.20 17.69
CA LEU A 305 -18.14 16.15 18.27
C LEU A 305 -18.28 17.13 19.46
N ARG A 306 -17.25 17.27 20.30
CA ARG A 306 -17.25 18.22 21.43
C ARG A 306 -17.25 19.68 20.98
N SER A 307 -16.75 20.00 19.79
CA SER A 307 -16.84 21.34 19.22
C SER A 307 -18.20 21.63 18.57
N GLY A 308 -19.13 20.68 18.58
CA GLY A 308 -20.45 20.80 17.94
C GLY A 308 -20.42 20.71 16.41
N ALA A 309 -19.27 20.36 15.82
CA ALA A 309 -19.14 20.22 14.37
C ALA A 309 -19.62 18.84 13.90
N ASP A 310 -20.29 18.81 12.74
CA ASP A 310 -20.65 17.58 12.05
C ASP A 310 -19.38 16.90 11.47
N PRO A 311 -19.02 15.67 11.90
CA PRO A 311 -17.85 14.96 11.40
C PRO A 311 -17.84 14.75 9.87
N LEU A 312 -19.01 14.65 9.24
CA LEU A 312 -19.12 14.47 7.78
C LEU A 312 -18.79 15.76 7.01
N ARG A 313 -19.05 16.91 7.63
CA ARG A 313 -18.74 18.25 7.07
C ARG A 313 -17.36 18.74 7.48
N HIS A 314 -16.83 18.28 8.61
CA HIS A 314 -15.51 18.66 9.08
C HIS A 314 -14.42 18.05 8.16
N PRO A 315 -13.55 18.87 7.52
CA PRO A 315 -12.62 18.40 6.48
C PRO A 315 -11.71 17.25 6.91
N ALA A 316 -11.16 17.31 8.12
CA ALA A 316 -10.26 16.29 8.67
C ALA A 316 -10.97 15.05 9.22
N ALA A 317 -12.04 15.19 10.04
CA ALA A 317 -12.80 14.05 10.56
C ALA A 317 -13.40 13.16 9.46
N ARG A 318 -13.84 13.75 8.34
CA ARG A 318 -14.29 12.98 7.18
C ARG A 318 -13.23 12.00 6.68
N TRP A 319 -11.94 12.37 6.73
CA TRP A 319 -10.85 11.46 6.34
C TRP A 319 -10.64 10.32 7.34
N LEU A 320 -10.94 10.52 8.63
CA LEU A 320 -11.01 9.43 9.60
C LEU A 320 -12.10 8.42 9.21
N LEU A 321 -13.29 8.90 8.85
CA LEU A 321 -14.40 8.05 8.42
C LEU A 321 -14.06 7.28 7.12
N VAL A 322 -13.42 7.95 6.16
CA VAL A 322 -12.90 7.30 4.93
C VAL A 322 -11.93 6.17 5.28
N ALA A 323 -10.98 6.40 6.20
CA ALA A 323 -10.03 5.37 6.61
C ALA A 323 -10.72 4.17 7.28
N VAL A 324 -11.70 4.40 8.16
CA VAL A 324 -12.50 3.33 8.77
C VAL A 324 -13.26 2.51 7.73
N LEU A 325 -13.90 3.17 6.75
CA LEU A 325 -14.62 2.50 5.67
C LEU A 325 -13.68 1.67 4.80
N ILE A 326 -12.47 2.14 4.52
CA ILE A 326 -11.44 1.39 3.80
C ILE A 326 -11.04 0.13 4.59
N ILE A 327 -10.81 0.24 5.90
CA ILE A 327 -10.46 -0.90 6.76
C ILE A 327 -11.60 -1.92 6.77
N GLY A 328 -12.84 -1.47 6.94
CA GLY A 328 -14.03 -2.33 6.94
C GLY A 328 -14.25 -3.03 5.60
N ALA A 329 -14.19 -2.28 4.49
CA ALA A 329 -14.33 -2.84 3.15
C ALA A 329 -13.21 -3.85 2.84
N ARG A 330 -11.98 -3.59 3.29
CA ARG A 330 -10.87 -4.53 3.13
C ARG A 330 -11.14 -5.83 3.88
N LEU A 331 -11.54 -5.77 5.13
CA LEU A 331 -11.86 -6.94 5.94
C LEU A 331 -12.99 -7.77 5.32
N LEU A 332 -14.02 -7.11 4.79
CA LEU A 332 -15.15 -7.77 4.15
C LEU A 332 -14.79 -8.42 2.80
N LEU A 333 -13.87 -7.85 2.03
CA LEU A 333 -13.53 -8.40 0.70
C LEU A 333 -12.34 -9.38 0.75
N PHE A 334 -11.42 -9.15 1.67
CA PHE A 334 -10.18 -9.92 1.84
C PHE A 334 -9.93 -10.12 3.33
N PRO A 335 -10.53 -11.15 3.95
CA PRO A 335 -10.53 -11.32 5.40
C PRO A 335 -9.14 -11.67 5.99
N MET A 336 -8.13 -11.88 5.14
CA MET A 336 -6.75 -12.04 5.57
C MET A 336 -6.16 -10.69 6.02
N MET A 337 -6.10 -10.51 7.33
CA MET A 337 -5.61 -9.29 7.96
C MET A 337 -4.11 -9.33 8.22
N ASP A 338 -3.32 -8.87 7.25
CA ASP A 338 -1.94 -8.44 7.52
C ASP A 338 -1.90 -6.91 7.67
N VAL A 339 -1.19 -6.44 8.69
CA VAL A 339 -0.91 -5.03 8.96
C VAL A 339 -0.39 -4.30 7.73
N ARG A 340 0.37 -4.95 6.84
CA ARG A 340 0.90 -4.31 5.62
C ARG A 340 -0.19 -3.73 4.72
N PHE A 341 -1.40 -4.30 4.72
CA PHE A 341 -2.54 -3.80 3.95
C PHE A 341 -3.25 -2.61 4.60
N LEU A 342 -2.98 -2.36 5.88
CA LEU A 342 -3.62 -1.30 6.67
C LEU A 342 -2.75 -0.05 6.84
N VAL A 343 -1.51 -0.06 6.34
CA VAL A 343 -0.61 1.08 6.49
C VAL A 343 -1.17 2.35 5.86
N MET A 344 -1.77 2.25 4.66
CA MET A 344 -2.39 3.41 4.01
C MET A 344 -3.51 4.05 4.85
N PRO A 345 -4.57 3.35 5.29
CA PRO A 345 -5.60 3.97 6.13
C PRO A 345 -5.04 4.42 7.49
N TYR A 346 -4.04 3.75 8.06
CA TYR A 346 -3.37 4.21 9.28
C TYR A 346 -2.65 5.55 9.09
N ILE A 347 -1.97 5.75 7.97
CA ILE A 347 -1.34 7.04 7.66
C ILE A 347 -2.39 8.14 7.45
N ILE A 348 -3.52 7.84 6.81
CA ILE A 348 -4.64 8.79 6.70
C ILE A 348 -5.14 9.17 8.10
N ILE A 349 -5.30 8.20 9.01
CA ILE A 349 -5.70 8.46 10.41
C ILE A 349 -4.69 9.36 11.11
N ILE A 350 -3.38 9.08 10.98
CA ILE A 350 -2.33 9.94 11.56
C ILE A 350 -2.50 11.37 11.06
N VAL A 351 -2.53 11.58 9.74
CA VAL A 351 -2.62 12.93 9.17
C VAL A 351 -3.91 13.64 9.58
N ALA A 352 -5.06 12.96 9.52
CA ALA A 352 -6.34 13.55 9.85
C ALA A 352 -6.46 13.90 11.35
N THR A 353 -6.00 13.03 12.25
CA THR A 353 -5.97 13.33 13.69
C THR A 353 -5.00 14.48 13.99
N THR A 354 -3.84 14.52 13.34
CA THR A 354 -2.90 15.63 13.50
C THR A 354 -3.48 16.96 12.97
N ASP A 355 -4.19 16.94 11.84
CA ASP A 355 -4.88 18.11 11.29
C ASP A 355 -5.97 18.64 12.25
N ILE A 356 -6.70 17.73 12.93
CA ILE A 356 -7.68 18.10 13.97
C ILE A 356 -6.97 18.76 15.16
N VAL A 357 -5.92 18.14 15.70
CA VAL A 357 -5.20 18.64 16.88
C VAL A 357 -4.53 19.99 16.59
N ASP A 358 -3.87 20.15 15.44
CA ASP A 358 -3.26 21.43 15.04
C ASP A 358 -4.30 22.55 14.91
N GLY A 359 -5.55 22.21 14.52
CA GLY A 359 -6.68 23.12 14.46
C GLY A 359 -7.16 23.61 15.83
N ILE A 360 -7.16 22.76 16.86
CA ILE A 360 -7.56 23.10 18.24
C ILE A 360 -6.58 24.08 18.88
N VAL A 361 -5.27 23.95 18.58
CA VAL A 361 -4.23 24.79 19.21
C VAL A 361 -4.24 26.24 18.68
N ARG A 362 -5.26 26.64 17.89
CA ARG A 362 -5.59 28.05 17.71
C ARG A 362 -6.50 28.51 18.85
N PRO A 363 -6.10 29.48 19.70
CA PRO A 363 -7.10 30.33 20.33
C PRO A 363 -7.90 30.98 19.21
N ALA A 364 -9.21 31.15 19.40
CA ALA A 364 -10.03 31.91 18.48
C ALA A 364 -9.36 33.27 18.28
N GLU A 365 -8.83 33.52 17.09
CA GLU A 365 -8.71 34.90 16.63
C GLU A 365 -10.16 35.32 16.44
N GLU A 366 -10.66 36.08 17.42
CA GLU A 366 -11.94 36.77 17.34
C GLU A 366 -11.99 37.57 16.02
N PRO A 367 -13.14 37.57 15.33
CA PRO A 367 -13.33 38.31 14.09
C PRO A 367 -13.12 39.83 14.25
#